data_AF-E5BD86-F1
#
_entry.id   AF-E5BD86-F1
#
_cell.length_a   1.000
_cell.length_b   1.000
_cell.length_c   1.000
_cell.angle_alpha   90.00
_cell.angle_beta   90.00
_cell.angle_gamma   90.00
#
_symmetry.space_group_name_H-M   'P 1'
#
loop_
_entity.id
_entity.type
_entity.pdbx_description
1 polymer ?
#
loop_
_entity_poly.entity_id
_entity_poly.type
_entity_poly.pdbx_seq_one_letter_code
_entity_poly.pdbx_strand_id
1 'polypeptide(L)'
;MNRFKKFSIYYLTFLLLLSLLIISFNWLVNPYDIYKSLPIQKFSQKPQVTSHLRLTKAIAIKWKKPEYLILGSSTAETGLNPDFSAWDNSHVYNLGLSGANIYEVMRYLQHAEAIKPVKKVILVVNFFMFNAYVNNRDDFNESLLHVDFNGNKNPHTINTIVSTLLSFDALKASWETIKNQHKGNAFLSNGQLIHNYREEQIQQLKGYKNNFLYTESYSKASLLPSPDNQFSFANPEKGIDTIAYLQKIITICENNHTELILILAPEHVRLLETYKLLDLWGTYEQWQKKLVAIITTHNQKYPNSKFALWGFNNVNSITTEQLPDKDDTATKMHWFWDPQHFKNELGNLILSMVLRLKDESGVSHFSALLTEDNIQTKLENDRLELSKWENRHSKDIIELKQNLFGATTSKSDK
;
A
#
# COMPACT_ATOMS: atom_id res chain seq x y z
N MET A 1 40.13 29.08 -39.93
CA MET A 1 39.07 28.81 -38.93
C MET A 1 39.67 27.98 -37.79
N ASN A 2 39.68 28.55 -36.59
CA ASN A 2 40.65 28.34 -35.50
C ASN A 2 40.61 26.93 -34.87
N ARG A 3 41.76 26.31 -34.53
CA ARG A 3 41.84 24.94 -33.93
C ARG A 3 40.94 24.76 -32.70
N PHE A 4 40.78 25.83 -31.91
CA PHE A 4 39.87 25.89 -30.77
C PHE A 4 38.40 25.64 -31.16
N LYS A 5 37.92 26.21 -32.29
CA LYS A 5 36.54 25.98 -32.77
C LYS A 5 36.32 24.51 -33.13
N LYS A 6 37.30 23.86 -33.77
CA LYS A 6 37.22 22.42 -34.10
C LYS A 6 37.19 21.55 -32.85
N PHE A 7 38.05 21.83 -31.86
CA PHE A 7 38.04 21.11 -30.58
C PHE A 7 36.70 21.25 -29.85
N SER A 8 36.16 22.47 -29.73
CA SER A 8 34.85 22.69 -29.10
C SER A 8 33.73 21.95 -29.83
N ILE A 9 33.75 21.94 -31.17
CA ILE A 9 32.77 21.16 -31.96
C ILE A 9 32.92 19.66 -31.66
N TYR A 10 34.13 19.10 -31.69
CA TYR A 10 34.32 17.68 -31.39
C TYR A 10 33.92 17.30 -29.96
N TYR A 11 34.24 18.15 -28.98
CA TYR A 11 33.87 17.92 -27.58
C TYR A 11 32.35 17.93 -27.39
N LEU A 12 31.65 18.93 -27.95
CA LEU A 12 30.18 19.01 -27.86
C LEU A 12 29.51 17.86 -28.62
N THR A 13 30.03 17.49 -29.79
CA THR A 13 29.53 16.33 -30.55
C THR A 13 29.73 15.03 -29.77
N PHE A 14 30.88 14.85 -29.12
CA PHE A 14 31.14 13.67 -28.29
C PHE A 14 30.17 13.59 -27.11
N LEU A 15 29.98 14.70 -26.37
CA LEU A 15 29.01 14.75 -25.27
C LEU A 15 27.59 14.45 -25.75
N LEU A 16 27.17 15.02 -26.88
CA LEU A 16 25.85 14.76 -27.47
C LEU A 16 25.68 13.28 -27.82
N LEU A 17 26.65 12.68 -28.50
CA LEU A 17 26.59 11.26 -28.88
C LEU A 17 26.58 10.34 -27.65
N LEU A 18 27.38 10.66 -26.63
CA LEU A 18 27.39 9.92 -25.37
C LEU A 18 26.03 10.02 -24.64
N SER A 19 25.45 11.23 -24.58
CA SER A 19 24.12 11.43 -24.00
C SER A 19 23.04 10.66 -24.76
N LEU A 20 23.06 10.69 -26.10
CA LEU A 20 22.12 9.93 -26.93
C LEU A 20 22.26 8.42 -26.73
N LEU A 21 23.48 7.93 -26.57
CA LEU A 21 23.75 6.52 -26.27
C LEU A 21 23.15 6.11 -24.91
N ILE A 22 23.39 6.91 -23.87
CA ILE A 22 22.85 6.66 -22.52
C ILE A 22 21.31 6.70 -22.53
N ILE A 23 20.71 7.72 -23.16
CA ILE A 23 19.26 7.84 -23.33
C ILE A 23 18.72 6.61 -24.03
N SER A 24 19.30 6.23 -25.16
CA SER A 24 18.82 5.10 -25.96
C SER A 24 18.93 3.79 -25.19
N PHE A 25 20.02 3.58 -24.44
CA PHE A 25 20.21 2.39 -23.62
C PHE A 25 19.18 2.31 -22.49
N ASN A 26 19.02 3.39 -21.71
CA ASN A 26 18.05 3.46 -20.62
C ASN A 26 16.61 3.31 -21.14
N TRP A 27 16.29 3.96 -22.26
CA TRP A 27 14.99 3.83 -22.92
C TRP A 27 14.72 2.39 -23.36
N LEU A 28 15.70 1.74 -23.99
CA LEU A 28 15.56 0.38 -24.52
C LEU A 28 15.40 -0.67 -23.42
N VAL A 29 16.22 -0.58 -22.37
CA VAL A 29 16.16 -1.53 -21.23
C VAL A 29 14.95 -1.25 -20.36
N ASN A 30 14.60 0.03 -20.17
CA ASN A 30 13.46 0.50 -19.38
C ASN A 30 13.40 -0.20 -18.01
N PRO A 31 14.37 0.07 -17.11
CA PRO A 31 14.54 -0.70 -15.88
C PRO A 31 13.39 -0.57 -14.88
N TYR A 32 12.71 0.59 -14.88
CA TYR A 32 11.60 0.90 -13.98
C TYR A 32 10.22 0.69 -14.62
N ASP A 33 10.16 0.22 -15.87
CA ASP A 33 8.92 0.12 -16.65
C ASP A 33 8.15 1.45 -16.85
N ILE A 34 8.89 2.56 -16.93
CA ILE A 34 8.36 3.94 -17.04
C ILE A 34 8.63 4.60 -18.39
N TYR A 35 9.14 3.87 -19.39
CA TYR A 35 9.21 4.33 -20.78
C TYR A 35 8.28 3.54 -21.72
N LYS A 36 7.76 4.21 -22.76
CA LYS A 36 7.09 3.52 -23.88
C LYS A 36 8.14 2.94 -24.83
N SER A 37 8.90 1.97 -24.36
CA SER A 37 10.00 1.33 -25.09
C SER A 37 9.52 0.18 -25.97
N LEU A 38 10.40 -0.30 -26.86
CA LEU A 38 10.11 -1.52 -27.63
C LEU A 38 10.03 -2.74 -26.70
N PRO A 39 9.06 -3.64 -26.88
CA PRO A 39 8.93 -4.85 -26.08
C PRO A 39 10.01 -5.87 -26.47
N ILE A 40 11.16 -5.80 -25.82
CA ILE A 40 12.26 -6.76 -26.01
C ILE A 40 12.14 -7.85 -24.97
N GLN A 41 11.89 -9.09 -25.41
CA GLN A 41 11.72 -10.24 -24.52
C GLN A 41 12.90 -10.43 -23.56
N LYS A 42 14.13 -10.16 -24.00
CA LYS A 42 15.33 -10.24 -23.16
C LYS A 42 15.34 -9.26 -21.98
N PHE A 43 14.48 -8.24 -21.97
CA PHE A 43 14.36 -7.23 -20.92
C PHE A 43 12.94 -7.20 -20.33
N SER A 44 12.18 -8.29 -20.43
CA SER A 44 10.79 -8.33 -19.98
C SER A 44 10.66 -8.31 -18.45
N GLN A 45 11.70 -8.73 -17.72
CA GLN A 45 11.72 -8.64 -16.26
C GLN A 45 12.27 -7.29 -15.81
N LYS A 46 11.63 -6.71 -14.80
CA LYS A 46 11.80 -5.35 -14.27
C LYS A 46 12.06 -5.38 -12.76
N PRO A 47 13.18 -5.98 -12.32
CA PRO A 47 13.46 -6.19 -10.90
C PRO A 47 13.65 -4.88 -10.11
N GLN A 48 13.85 -3.75 -10.79
CA GLN A 48 14.06 -2.43 -10.17
C GLN A 48 12.75 -1.70 -9.85
N VAL A 49 11.59 -2.24 -10.26
CA VAL A 49 10.27 -1.66 -9.96
C VAL A 49 9.99 -1.68 -8.46
N THR A 50 10.40 -2.73 -7.74
CA THR A 50 10.13 -2.87 -6.29
C THR A 50 10.77 -1.78 -5.45
N SER A 51 12.01 -1.38 -5.78
CA SER A 51 12.75 -0.31 -5.09
C SER A 51 12.37 1.10 -5.55
N HIS A 52 11.58 1.22 -6.63
CA HIS A 52 11.16 2.48 -7.23
C HIS A 52 9.64 2.48 -7.48
N LEU A 53 8.89 1.87 -6.56
CA LEU A 53 7.46 1.60 -6.72
C LEU A 53 6.68 2.90 -6.93
N ARG A 54 7.00 3.92 -6.12
CA ARG A 54 6.35 5.23 -6.14
C ARG A 54 6.57 5.95 -7.48
N LEU A 55 7.81 6.01 -7.96
CA LEU A 55 8.14 6.49 -9.30
C LEU A 55 7.32 5.76 -10.37
N THR A 56 7.33 4.43 -10.32
CA THR A 56 6.65 3.58 -11.32
C THR A 56 5.15 3.86 -11.34
N LYS A 57 4.50 3.88 -10.17
CA LYS A 57 3.06 4.10 -10.03
C LYS A 57 2.64 5.53 -10.39
N ALA A 58 3.45 6.55 -10.05
CA ALA A 58 3.19 7.93 -10.48
C ALA A 58 3.20 8.05 -12.02
N ILE A 59 4.16 7.42 -12.70
CA ILE A 59 4.20 7.43 -14.17
C ILE A 59 3.06 6.57 -14.76
N ALA A 60 2.74 5.43 -14.15
CA ALA A 60 1.63 4.59 -14.59
C ALA A 60 0.29 5.35 -14.60
N ILE A 61 0.02 6.18 -13.59
CA ILE A 61 -1.18 7.04 -13.56
C ILE A 61 -1.23 8.02 -14.74
N LYS A 62 -0.10 8.65 -15.09
CA LYS A 62 -0.01 9.55 -16.26
C LYS A 62 -0.36 8.85 -17.57
N TRP A 63 -0.01 7.58 -17.68
CA TRP A 63 -0.20 6.81 -18.91
C TRP A 63 -1.55 6.10 -18.99
N LYS A 64 -1.96 5.45 -17.91
CA LYS A 64 -3.17 4.64 -17.85
C LYS A 64 -4.41 5.49 -17.69
N LYS A 65 -4.31 6.63 -16.98
CA LYS A 65 -5.42 7.56 -16.72
C LYS A 65 -6.70 6.83 -16.30
N PRO A 66 -6.61 6.00 -15.23
CA PRO A 66 -7.70 5.13 -14.80
C PRO A 66 -8.94 5.94 -14.41
N GLU A 67 -10.10 5.32 -14.52
CA GLU A 67 -11.36 5.92 -14.06
C GLU A 67 -11.63 5.59 -12.60
N TYR A 68 -11.16 4.43 -12.13
CA TYR A 68 -11.28 3.99 -10.74
C TYR A 68 -9.92 3.66 -10.16
N LEU A 69 -9.76 3.95 -8.87
CA LEU A 69 -8.53 3.67 -8.13
C LEU A 69 -8.79 2.78 -6.93
N ILE A 70 -7.89 1.82 -6.72
CA ILE A 70 -7.68 1.22 -5.41
C ILE A 70 -6.49 1.96 -4.77
N LEU A 71 -6.69 2.51 -3.58
CA LEU A 71 -5.67 3.20 -2.79
C LEU A 71 -5.47 2.50 -1.45
N GLY A 72 -4.28 2.69 -0.87
CA GLY A 72 -3.95 2.18 0.45
C GLY A 72 -2.47 1.82 0.57
N SER A 73 -2.15 1.00 1.56
CA SER A 73 -0.78 0.52 1.79
C SER A 73 -0.47 -0.76 0.99
N SER A 74 0.45 -1.60 1.50
CA SER A 74 0.75 -2.93 0.95
C SER A 74 -0.44 -3.88 0.98
N THR A 75 -1.42 -3.67 1.88
CA THR A 75 -2.63 -4.49 1.98
C THR A 75 -3.55 -4.31 0.78
N ALA A 76 -3.77 -3.06 0.35
CA ALA A 76 -4.49 -2.73 -0.88
C ALA A 76 -3.77 -3.28 -2.12
N GLU A 77 -2.44 -3.10 -2.14
CA GLU A 77 -1.56 -3.52 -3.23
C GLU A 77 -1.57 -5.03 -3.47
N THR A 78 -1.66 -5.83 -2.40
CA THR A 78 -1.67 -7.31 -2.50
C THR A 78 -3.08 -7.87 -2.65
N GLY A 79 -4.04 -7.33 -1.90
CA GLY A 79 -5.30 -8.01 -1.63
C GLY A 79 -6.43 -7.69 -2.61
N LEU A 80 -6.45 -6.51 -3.22
CA LEU A 80 -7.56 -6.09 -4.07
C LEU A 80 -7.21 -6.16 -5.56
N ASN A 81 -7.94 -7.01 -6.28
CA ASN A 81 -7.76 -7.23 -7.70
C ASN A 81 -8.51 -6.17 -8.54
N PRO A 82 -7.80 -5.31 -9.30
CA PRO A 82 -8.44 -4.33 -10.18
C PRO A 82 -9.15 -4.97 -11.39
N ASP A 83 -8.81 -6.21 -11.75
CA ASP A 83 -9.42 -6.95 -12.86
C ASP A 83 -10.58 -7.85 -12.40
N PHE A 84 -11.01 -7.76 -11.13
CA PHE A 84 -12.11 -8.56 -10.61
C PHE A 84 -13.44 -8.18 -11.29
N SER A 85 -14.30 -9.19 -11.52
CA SER A 85 -15.54 -8.99 -12.29
C SER A 85 -16.49 -7.94 -11.70
N ALA A 86 -16.41 -7.66 -10.38
CA ALA A 86 -17.25 -6.67 -9.71
C ALA A 86 -17.04 -5.21 -10.18
N TRP A 87 -16.01 -4.95 -10.97
CA TRP A 87 -15.75 -3.65 -11.58
C TRP A 87 -16.50 -3.42 -12.90
N ASP A 88 -17.27 -4.40 -13.39
CA ASP A 88 -18.10 -4.31 -14.61
C ASP A 88 -17.34 -3.75 -15.83
N ASN A 89 -16.12 -4.27 -16.08
CA ASN A 89 -15.19 -3.87 -17.16
C ASN A 89 -14.68 -2.42 -17.11
N SER A 90 -14.70 -1.80 -15.94
CA SER A 90 -14.18 -0.45 -15.77
C SER A 90 -12.65 -0.39 -15.80
N HIS A 91 -12.10 0.79 -16.12
CA HIS A 91 -10.66 1.00 -16.16
C HIS A 91 -10.13 1.29 -14.74
N VAL A 92 -9.77 0.22 -14.02
CA VAL A 92 -9.28 0.28 -12.64
C VAL A 92 -7.76 0.19 -12.63
N TYR A 93 -7.13 0.91 -11.70
CA TYR A 93 -5.72 0.73 -11.40
C TYR A 93 -5.49 0.58 -9.89
N ASN A 94 -4.67 -0.38 -9.49
CA ASN A 94 -4.26 -0.55 -8.11
C ASN A 94 -3.07 0.38 -7.81
N LEU A 95 -3.39 1.51 -7.17
CA LEU A 95 -2.45 2.51 -6.66
C LEU A 95 -2.21 2.34 -5.14
N GLY A 96 -2.32 1.10 -4.63
CA GLY A 96 -1.80 0.76 -3.31
C GLY A 96 -0.28 0.95 -3.28
N LEU A 97 0.29 1.39 -2.15
CA LEU A 97 1.72 1.69 -2.05
C LEU A 97 2.31 0.95 -0.85
N SER A 98 3.25 0.06 -1.10
CA SER A 98 3.89 -0.73 -0.04
C SER A 98 4.36 0.16 1.12
N GLY A 99 3.81 -0.14 2.31
CA GLY A 99 4.12 0.53 3.57
C GLY A 99 3.76 2.01 3.66
N ALA A 100 2.97 2.56 2.73
CA ALA A 100 2.61 3.98 2.72
C ALA A 100 1.78 4.38 3.94
N ASN A 101 2.07 5.56 4.48
CA ASN A 101 1.21 6.23 5.45
C ASN A 101 0.07 6.99 4.74
N ILE A 102 -0.87 7.57 5.52
CA ILE A 102 -2.03 8.25 4.94
C ILE A 102 -1.67 9.54 4.19
N TYR A 103 -0.54 10.20 4.53
CA TYR A 103 -0.05 11.36 3.80
C TYR A 103 0.33 10.99 2.37
N GLU A 104 1.13 9.95 2.19
CA GLU A 104 1.56 9.51 0.86
C GLU A 104 0.36 9.12 -0.01
N VAL A 105 -0.62 8.42 0.57
CA VAL A 105 -1.86 8.06 -0.13
C VAL A 105 -2.64 9.31 -0.58
N MET A 106 -2.78 10.31 0.30
CA MET A 106 -3.40 11.59 -0.05
C MET A 106 -2.67 12.28 -1.21
N ARG A 107 -1.33 12.32 -1.17
CA ARG A 107 -0.51 12.94 -2.22
C ARG A 107 -0.64 12.24 -3.57
N TYR A 108 -0.74 10.91 -3.58
CA TYR A 108 -0.98 10.13 -4.80
C TYR A 108 -2.40 10.26 -5.35
N LEU A 109 -3.41 10.45 -4.48
CA LEU A 109 -4.75 10.83 -4.94
C LEU A 109 -4.73 12.21 -5.62
N GLN A 110 -4.12 13.22 -5.01
CA GLN A 110 -3.98 14.55 -5.63
C GLN A 110 -3.25 14.48 -6.97
N HIS A 111 -2.22 13.64 -7.06
CA HIS A 111 -1.52 13.41 -8.31
C HIS A 111 -2.45 12.84 -9.39
N ALA A 112 -3.26 11.84 -9.07
CA ALA A 112 -4.17 11.22 -10.03
C ALA A 112 -5.27 12.19 -10.50
N GLU A 113 -5.94 12.88 -9.58
CA GLU A 113 -6.99 13.84 -9.89
C GLU A 113 -6.47 14.98 -10.79
N ALA A 114 -5.24 15.43 -10.57
CA ALA A 114 -4.62 16.46 -11.40
C ALA A 114 -4.26 16.00 -12.84
N ILE A 115 -4.16 14.69 -13.08
CA ILE A 115 -3.89 14.12 -14.41
C ILE A 115 -5.19 13.91 -15.18
N LYS A 116 -6.17 13.28 -14.54
CA LYS A 116 -7.52 13.05 -15.06
C LYS A 116 -8.44 12.82 -13.86
N PRO A 117 -9.58 13.51 -13.76
CA PRO A 117 -10.53 13.30 -12.68
C PRO A 117 -10.92 11.81 -12.55
N VAL A 118 -10.87 11.31 -11.32
CA VAL A 118 -11.21 9.93 -10.97
C VAL A 118 -12.69 9.87 -10.62
N LYS A 119 -13.39 8.82 -11.05
CA LYS A 119 -14.83 8.66 -10.78
C LYS A 119 -15.11 8.00 -9.44
N LYS A 120 -14.27 7.03 -9.04
CA LYS A 120 -14.41 6.25 -7.81
C LYS A 120 -13.06 5.85 -7.22
N VAL A 121 -12.98 5.91 -5.90
CA VAL A 121 -11.84 5.46 -5.11
C VAL A 121 -12.32 4.44 -4.09
N ILE A 122 -11.71 3.25 -4.10
CA ILE A 122 -11.69 2.35 -2.94
C ILE A 122 -10.40 2.62 -2.17
N LEU A 123 -10.51 3.17 -0.97
CA LEU A 123 -9.38 3.44 -0.09
C LEU A 123 -9.36 2.42 1.04
N VAL A 124 -8.37 1.52 1.04
CA VAL A 124 -8.12 0.59 2.14
C VAL A 124 -7.17 1.24 3.14
N VAL A 125 -7.63 1.37 4.38
CA VAL A 125 -6.86 1.93 5.48
C VAL A 125 -6.52 0.88 6.53
N ASN A 126 -5.29 0.98 7.02
CA ASN A 126 -4.78 0.24 8.17
C ASN A 126 -4.45 1.19 9.31
N PHE A 127 -4.49 0.69 10.54
CA PHE A 127 -4.23 1.49 11.73
C PHE A 127 -2.85 2.16 11.73
N PHE A 128 -1.80 1.44 11.32
CA PHE A 128 -0.43 1.97 11.30
C PHE A 128 -0.25 3.20 10.42
N MET A 129 -1.08 3.35 9.37
CA MET A 129 -1.00 4.47 8.42
C MET A 129 -1.27 5.82 9.08
N PHE A 130 -1.88 5.80 10.26
CA PHE A 130 -2.28 6.97 11.03
C PHE A 130 -1.31 7.30 12.18
N ASN A 131 -0.19 6.59 12.30
CA ASN A 131 0.86 6.98 13.24
C ASN A 131 1.70 8.15 12.66
N ALA A 132 1.61 9.32 13.27
CA ALA A 132 2.36 10.53 12.90
C ALA A 132 3.88 10.42 13.11
N TYR A 133 4.35 9.37 13.81
CA TYR A 133 5.77 9.07 13.98
C TYR A 133 6.33 8.14 12.89
N VAL A 134 5.49 7.61 12.00
CA VAL A 134 5.93 6.85 10.83
C VAL A 134 6.31 7.81 9.71
N ASN A 135 7.59 7.84 9.35
CA ASN A 135 8.08 8.64 8.22
C ASN A 135 7.53 8.10 6.89
N ASN A 136 7.53 8.96 5.86
CA ASN A 136 7.32 8.51 4.48
C ASN A 136 8.39 7.49 4.09
N ARG A 137 8.08 6.61 3.14
CA ARG A 137 9.09 5.66 2.64
C ARG A 137 10.19 6.36 1.85
N ASP A 138 11.36 5.75 1.82
CA ASP A 138 12.57 6.32 1.24
C ASP A 138 12.45 6.64 -0.26
N ASP A 139 11.63 5.87 -1.01
CA ASP A 139 11.37 6.11 -2.43
C ASP A 139 10.26 7.14 -2.68
N PHE A 140 9.70 7.76 -1.63
CA PHE A 140 8.72 8.84 -1.76
C PHE A 140 9.39 10.17 -2.06
N ASN A 141 8.91 10.81 -3.13
CA ASN A 141 9.42 12.11 -3.55
C ASN A 141 8.30 12.96 -4.17
N GLU A 142 8.04 14.10 -3.55
CA GLU A 142 7.04 15.10 -3.98
C GLU A 142 7.28 15.61 -5.41
N SER A 143 8.53 15.66 -5.87
CA SER A 143 8.87 16.13 -7.23
C SER A 143 8.35 15.21 -8.34
N LEU A 144 7.94 13.98 -8.01
CA LEU A 144 7.31 13.04 -8.95
C LEU A 144 5.86 13.45 -9.29
N LEU A 145 5.22 14.15 -8.35
CA LEU A 145 3.78 14.42 -8.36
C LEU A 145 3.47 15.71 -9.14
N HIS A 146 2.26 15.77 -9.70
CA HIS A 146 1.88 16.83 -10.64
C HIS A 146 1.48 18.14 -9.97
N VAL A 147 1.05 18.05 -8.71
CA VAL A 147 0.60 19.18 -7.89
C VAL A 147 1.33 19.20 -6.56
N ASP A 148 1.47 20.37 -5.95
CA ASP A 148 2.01 20.54 -4.60
C ASP A 148 0.99 20.12 -3.53
N PHE A 149 1.34 20.23 -2.25
CA PHE A 149 0.46 19.89 -1.12
C PHE A 149 -0.91 20.59 -1.19
N ASN A 150 -0.94 21.83 -1.68
CA ASN A 150 -2.14 22.64 -1.78
C ASN A 150 -2.99 22.34 -3.03
N GLY A 151 -2.47 21.54 -3.96
CA GLY A 151 -3.14 21.21 -5.22
C GLY A 151 -2.78 22.15 -6.38
N ASN A 152 -1.84 23.08 -6.19
CA ASN A 152 -1.35 23.94 -7.27
C ASN A 152 -0.34 23.19 -8.13
N LYS A 153 -0.10 23.67 -9.35
CA LYS A 153 0.95 23.13 -10.22
C LYS A 153 2.28 23.05 -9.45
N ASN A 154 2.85 21.85 -9.38
CA ASN A 154 4.07 21.64 -8.62
C ASN A 154 5.26 22.30 -9.36
N PRO A 155 5.92 23.32 -8.75
CA PRO A 155 7.06 24.00 -9.37
C PRO A 155 8.30 23.11 -9.45
N HIS A 156 8.34 22.05 -8.64
CA HIS A 156 9.41 21.07 -8.58
C HIS A 156 9.11 19.82 -9.40
N THR A 157 8.03 19.77 -10.19
CA THR A 157 7.85 18.65 -11.13
C THR A 157 8.98 18.67 -12.13
N ILE A 158 9.97 17.82 -11.91
CA ILE A 158 11.01 17.53 -12.89
C ILE A 158 10.32 16.75 -14.01
N ASN A 159 10.74 16.95 -15.26
CA ASN A 159 10.36 16.03 -16.32
C ASN A 159 11.02 14.68 -16.03
N THR A 160 10.36 13.87 -15.19
CA THR A 160 10.91 12.68 -14.56
C THR A 160 11.42 11.71 -15.63
N ILE A 161 10.70 11.61 -16.76
CA ILE A 161 11.09 10.77 -17.89
C ILE A 161 12.44 11.21 -18.46
N VAL A 162 12.63 12.51 -18.70
CA VAL A 162 13.90 13.03 -19.23
C VAL A 162 15.03 12.89 -18.21
N SER A 163 14.78 13.19 -16.93
CA SER A 163 15.79 13.07 -15.89
C SER A 163 16.24 11.63 -15.67
N THR A 164 15.32 10.66 -15.72
CA THR A 164 15.68 9.24 -15.58
C THR A 164 16.35 8.70 -16.84
N LEU A 165 16.08 9.24 -18.04
CA LEU A 165 16.78 8.80 -19.25
C LEU A 165 18.26 9.18 -19.26
N LEU A 166 18.63 10.30 -18.65
CA LEU A 166 20.01 10.80 -18.60
C LEU A 166 20.74 10.52 -17.29
N SER A 167 20.12 9.86 -16.31
CA SER A 167 20.74 9.65 -15.00
C SER A 167 21.69 8.44 -14.96
N PHE A 168 22.73 8.57 -14.14
CA PHE A 168 23.63 7.46 -13.82
C PHE A 168 22.90 6.34 -13.06
N ASP A 169 21.93 6.69 -12.20
CA ASP A 169 21.12 5.70 -11.47
C ASP A 169 20.32 4.82 -12.43
N ALA A 170 19.72 5.39 -13.48
CA ALA A 170 19.01 4.61 -14.49
C ALA A 170 19.95 3.76 -15.33
N LEU A 171 21.18 4.23 -15.60
CA LEU A 171 22.20 3.43 -16.27
C LEU A 171 22.59 2.20 -15.42
N LYS A 172 22.82 2.40 -14.13
CA LYS A 172 23.07 1.33 -13.15
C LYS A 172 21.87 0.37 -13.08
N ALA A 173 20.66 0.89 -12.95
CA ALA A 173 19.43 0.10 -12.89
C ALA A 173 19.20 -0.70 -14.19
N SER A 174 19.50 -0.12 -15.35
CA SER A 174 19.45 -0.81 -16.64
C SER A 174 20.44 -1.97 -16.69
N TRP A 175 21.67 -1.75 -16.25
CA TRP A 175 22.68 -2.81 -16.16
C TRP A 175 22.27 -3.93 -15.20
N GLU A 176 21.76 -3.59 -14.01
CA GLU A 176 21.24 -4.55 -13.04
C GLU A 176 20.02 -5.32 -13.56
N THR A 177 19.16 -4.66 -14.33
CA THR A 177 18.01 -5.28 -14.99
C THR A 177 18.48 -6.38 -15.94
N ILE A 178 19.48 -6.12 -16.79
CA ILE A 178 20.04 -7.12 -17.70
C ILE A 178 20.62 -8.33 -16.93
N LYS A 179 21.29 -8.09 -15.81
CA LYS A 179 21.88 -9.17 -14.99
C LYS A 179 20.83 -10.02 -14.25
N ASN A 180 19.70 -9.42 -13.88
CA ASN A 180 18.70 -10.03 -13.00
C ASN A 180 17.43 -10.49 -13.74
N GLN A 181 17.53 -10.87 -15.01
CA GLN A 181 16.39 -11.37 -15.80
C GLN A 181 15.83 -12.72 -15.31
N HIS A 182 16.48 -13.38 -14.35
CA HIS A 182 15.96 -14.57 -13.68
C HIS A 182 14.93 -14.23 -12.59
N LYS A 183 14.88 -12.98 -12.11
CA LYS A 183 13.91 -12.53 -11.11
C LYS A 183 12.60 -12.16 -11.79
N GLY A 184 11.49 -12.77 -11.36
CA GLY A 184 10.17 -12.42 -11.86
C GLY A 184 9.77 -10.98 -11.51
N ASN A 185 8.90 -10.39 -12.32
CA ASN A 185 8.25 -9.13 -12.00
C ASN A 185 7.46 -9.25 -10.68
N ALA A 186 7.58 -8.27 -9.80
CA ALA A 186 6.79 -8.24 -8.58
C ALA A 186 5.36 -7.72 -8.81
N PHE A 187 5.17 -6.93 -9.87
CA PHE A 187 3.92 -6.21 -10.13
C PHE A 187 3.31 -6.56 -11.49
N LEU A 188 1.99 -6.65 -11.51
CA LEU A 188 1.18 -6.73 -12.72
C LEU A 188 1.02 -5.34 -13.34
N SER A 189 0.71 -5.29 -14.64
CA SER A 189 0.53 -4.02 -15.35
C SER A 189 -0.67 -3.19 -14.82
N ASN A 190 -1.59 -3.82 -14.09
CA ASN A 190 -2.74 -3.19 -13.44
C ASN A 190 -2.38 -2.56 -12.07
N GLY A 191 -1.11 -2.62 -11.66
CA GLY A 191 -0.58 -2.03 -10.42
C GLY A 191 -0.60 -2.94 -9.20
N GLN A 192 -1.26 -4.09 -9.28
CA GLN A 192 -1.33 -5.06 -8.18
C GLN A 192 -0.01 -5.84 -8.06
N LEU A 193 0.36 -6.22 -6.83
CA LEU A 193 1.41 -7.22 -6.62
C LEU A 193 0.99 -8.55 -7.25
N ILE A 194 1.93 -9.30 -7.84
CA ILE A 194 1.64 -10.62 -8.40
C ILE A 194 1.08 -11.53 -7.29
N HIS A 195 0.02 -12.28 -7.61
CA HIS A 195 -0.78 -13.01 -6.63
C HIS A 195 0.01 -14.03 -5.80
N ASN A 196 0.99 -14.70 -6.41
CA ASN A 196 1.84 -15.68 -5.72
C ASN A 196 3.19 -15.12 -5.26
N TYR A 197 3.40 -13.79 -5.29
CA TYR A 197 4.69 -13.17 -4.93
C TYR A 197 5.17 -13.57 -3.53
N ARG A 198 4.24 -13.71 -2.58
CA ARG A 198 4.55 -14.07 -1.19
C ARG A 198 4.77 -15.57 -0.96
N GLU A 199 4.46 -16.43 -1.94
CA GLU A 199 4.66 -17.88 -1.79
C GLU A 199 6.15 -18.23 -1.63
N GLU A 200 7.04 -17.54 -2.35
CA GLU A 200 8.47 -17.77 -2.26
C GLU A 200 8.99 -17.52 -0.84
N GLN A 201 8.60 -16.40 -0.22
CA GLN A 201 8.97 -16.09 1.17
C GLN A 201 8.44 -17.15 2.14
N ILE A 202 7.20 -17.60 1.97
CA ILE A 202 6.62 -18.64 2.83
C ILE A 202 7.37 -19.97 2.68
N GLN A 203 7.79 -20.33 1.48
CA GLN A 203 8.62 -21.52 1.24
C GLN A 203 10.01 -21.37 1.87
N GLN A 204 10.66 -20.22 1.70
CA GLN A 204 11.97 -19.91 2.30
C GLN A 204 11.93 -19.95 3.84
N LEU A 205 10.87 -19.42 4.44
CA LEU A 205 10.62 -19.46 5.88
C LEU A 205 10.04 -20.78 6.37
N LYS A 206 9.80 -21.76 5.47
CA LYS A 206 9.28 -23.09 5.79
C LYS A 206 7.90 -23.03 6.48
N GLY A 207 6.92 -22.44 5.82
CA GLY A 207 5.50 -22.51 6.22
C GLY A 207 4.93 -21.21 6.78
N TYR A 208 3.59 -21.17 6.87
CA TYR A 208 2.84 -19.97 7.26
C TYR A 208 3.13 -19.55 8.70
N LYS A 209 3.24 -20.49 9.64
CA LYS A 209 3.53 -20.17 11.05
C LYS A 209 4.84 -19.40 11.19
N ASN A 210 5.90 -19.84 10.52
CA ASN A 210 7.19 -19.16 10.54
C ASN A 210 7.13 -17.79 9.84
N ASN A 211 6.34 -17.66 8.77
CA ASN A 211 6.11 -16.36 8.12
C ASN A 211 5.35 -15.37 9.02
N PHE A 212 4.36 -15.85 9.79
CA PHE A 212 3.65 -15.06 10.80
C PHE A 212 4.61 -14.61 11.91
N LEU A 213 5.40 -15.53 12.47
CA LEU A 213 6.40 -15.19 13.50
C LEU A 213 7.44 -14.19 12.98
N TYR A 214 7.91 -14.36 11.75
CA TYR A 214 8.81 -13.38 11.12
C TYR A 214 8.15 -11.99 11.07
N THR A 215 6.90 -11.91 10.62
CA THR A 215 6.14 -10.65 10.52
C THR A 215 5.87 -9.99 11.88
N GLU A 216 5.53 -10.81 12.87
CA GLU A 216 5.27 -10.38 14.24
C GLU A 216 6.53 -9.82 14.92
N SER A 217 7.72 -10.35 14.58
CA SER A 217 8.99 -9.92 15.21
C SER A 217 9.34 -8.45 15.00
N TYR A 218 8.89 -7.84 13.89
CA TYR A 218 9.09 -6.42 13.60
C TYR A 218 7.80 -5.57 13.76
N SER A 219 6.71 -6.16 14.24
CA SER A 219 5.44 -5.45 14.41
C SER A 219 5.53 -4.33 15.46
N LYS A 220 6.27 -4.56 16.56
CA LYS A 220 6.54 -3.51 17.56
C LYS A 220 7.24 -2.30 16.94
N ALA A 221 8.34 -2.52 16.22
CA ALA A 221 9.09 -1.44 15.58
C ALA A 221 8.28 -0.72 14.49
N SER A 222 7.34 -1.43 13.85
CA SER A 222 6.46 -0.84 12.82
C SER A 222 5.36 0.03 13.41
N LEU A 223 4.80 -0.34 14.57
CA LEU A 223 3.71 0.37 15.23
C LEU A 223 4.21 1.47 16.18
N LEU A 224 5.37 1.26 16.80
CA LEU A 224 6.04 2.14 17.75
C LEU A 224 7.48 2.39 17.27
N PRO A 225 7.67 3.16 16.18
CA PRO A 225 8.98 3.36 15.59
C PRO A 225 9.93 4.12 16.53
N SER A 226 11.18 3.68 16.56
CA SER A 226 12.26 4.43 17.22
C SER A 226 12.58 5.72 16.46
N PRO A 227 13.11 6.77 17.14
CA PRO A 227 13.50 6.81 18.55
C PRO A 227 12.33 7.04 19.52
N ASP A 228 11.19 7.51 19.03
CA ASP A 228 10.08 7.98 19.87
C ASP A 228 9.34 6.85 20.56
N ASN A 229 9.28 5.66 19.94
CA ASN A 229 8.54 4.48 20.39
C ASN A 229 7.08 4.82 20.74
N GLN A 230 6.45 5.66 19.91
CA GLN A 230 5.14 6.24 20.16
C GLN A 230 4.18 5.99 19.00
N PHE A 231 2.90 5.97 19.35
CA PHE A 231 1.80 6.04 18.41
C PHE A 231 0.94 7.25 18.76
N SER A 232 0.79 8.18 17.82
CA SER A 232 -0.14 9.30 17.93
C SER A 232 -0.68 9.65 16.55
N PHE A 233 -1.90 10.19 16.49
CA PHE A 233 -2.46 10.73 15.26
C PHE A 233 -1.82 12.06 14.84
N ALA A 234 -1.15 12.75 15.77
CA ALA A 234 -0.50 14.03 15.53
C ALA A 234 0.93 14.04 16.07
N ASN A 235 1.82 14.72 15.35
CA ASN A 235 3.15 15.07 15.78
C ASN A 235 3.32 16.60 15.59
N PRO A 236 3.13 17.39 16.66
CA PRO A 236 3.21 18.85 16.59
C PRO A 236 4.58 19.38 16.17
N GLU A 237 5.67 18.69 16.54
CA GLU A 237 7.04 19.10 16.18
C GLU A 237 7.27 19.05 14.67
N LYS A 238 6.69 18.05 14.00
CA LYS A 238 6.73 17.90 12.54
C LYS A 238 5.54 18.56 11.83
N GLY A 239 4.60 19.15 12.56
CA GLY A 239 3.35 19.70 12.00
C GLY A 239 2.48 18.64 11.30
N ILE A 240 2.54 17.39 11.74
CA ILE A 240 1.80 16.27 11.14
C ILE A 240 0.49 16.05 11.88
N ASP A 241 -0.60 15.92 11.13
CA ASP A 241 -1.90 15.42 11.62
C ASP A 241 -2.46 14.42 10.59
N THR A 242 -2.44 13.14 10.94
CA THR A 242 -2.85 12.05 10.04
C THR A 242 -4.37 12.01 9.84
N ILE A 243 -5.14 12.50 10.81
CA ILE A 243 -6.59 12.63 10.68
C ILE A 243 -6.94 13.77 9.73
N ALA A 244 -6.20 14.89 9.81
CA ALA A 244 -6.34 16.00 8.86
C ALA A 244 -6.02 15.58 7.42
N TYR A 245 -5.03 14.70 7.21
CA TYR A 245 -4.76 14.15 5.88
C TYR A 245 -5.92 13.32 5.32
N LEU A 246 -6.60 12.52 6.16
CA LEU A 246 -7.82 11.83 5.73
C LEU A 246 -8.96 12.81 5.41
N GLN A 247 -9.14 13.86 6.21
CA GLN A 247 -10.11 14.93 5.91
C GLN A 247 -9.79 15.63 4.58
N LYS A 248 -8.50 15.80 4.27
CA LYS A 248 -8.04 16.34 2.98
C LYS A 248 -8.36 15.40 1.83
N ILE A 249 -8.18 14.08 1.98
CA ILE A 249 -8.63 13.06 1.00
C ILE A 249 -10.12 13.23 0.70
N ILE A 250 -10.95 13.34 1.74
CA ILE A 250 -12.40 13.53 1.60
C ILE A 250 -12.71 14.83 0.85
N THR A 251 -12.02 15.92 1.20
CA THR A 251 -12.16 17.23 0.51
C THR A 251 -11.74 17.14 -0.96
N ILE A 252 -10.70 16.36 -1.29
CA ILE A 252 -10.26 16.14 -2.67
C ILE A 252 -11.35 15.40 -3.45
N CYS A 253 -11.92 14.33 -2.87
CA CYS A 253 -13.00 13.59 -3.50
C CYS A 253 -14.26 14.45 -3.67
N GLU A 254 -14.64 15.26 -2.67
CA GLU A 254 -15.73 16.23 -2.74
C GLU A 254 -15.56 17.17 -3.94
N ASN A 255 -14.41 17.83 -4.04
CA ASN A 255 -14.15 18.85 -5.05
C ASN A 255 -14.08 18.29 -6.47
N ASN A 256 -13.72 17.01 -6.63
CA ASN A 256 -13.61 16.36 -7.94
C ASN A 256 -14.84 15.50 -8.29
N HIS A 257 -15.85 15.46 -7.41
CA HIS A 257 -17.03 14.58 -7.54
C HIS A 257 -16.66 13.09 -7.63
N THR A 258 -15.61 12.69 -6.91
CA THR A 258 -15.12 11.31 -6.82
C THR A 258 -15.90 10.56 -5.75
N GLU A 259 -16.53 9.44 -6.11
CA GLU A 259 -17.15 8.54 -5.13
C GLU A 259 -16.06 7.90 -4.25
N LEU A 260 -16.20 7.97 -2.92
CA LEU A 260 -15.26 7.37 -1.99
C LEU A 260 -15.91 6.22 -1.20
N ILE A 261 -15.27 5.05 -1.27
CA ILE A 261 -15.52 3.91 -0.40
C ILE A 261 -14.27 3.69 0.45
N LEU A 262 -14.37 3.99 1.74
CA LEU A 262 -13.34 3.75 2.73
C LEU A 262 -13.50 2.35 3.33
N ILE A 263 -12.41 1.59 3.43
CA ILE A 263 -12.38 0.22 3.92
C ILE A 263 -11.39 0.11 5.08
N LEU A 264 -11.86 -0.29 6.26
CA LEU A 264 -10.96 -0.81 7.30
C LEU A 264 -10.53 -2.20 6.86
N ALA A 265 -9.24 -2.37 6.60
CA ALA A 265 -8.68 -3.62 6.09
C ALA A 265 -9.02 -4.80 7.02
N PRO A 266 -9.27 -6.01 6.49
CA PRO A 266 -9.28 -7.20 7.34
C PRO A 266 -7.88 -7.41 7.91
N GLU A 267 -7.83 -7.73 9.20
CA GLU A 267 -6.62 -7.96 9.95
C GLU A 267 -6.75 -9.31 10.65
N HIS A 268 -5.70 -10.12 10.65
CA HIS A 268 -5.73 -11.39 11.37
C HIS A 268 -5.83 -11.13 12.88
N VAL A 269 -6.52 -11.98 13.62
CA VAL A 269 -6.74 -11.83 15.08
C VAL A 269 -5.44 -11.69 15.87
N ARG A 270 -4.33 -12.25 15.37
CA ARG A 270 -2.99 -12.09 15.98
C ARG A 270 -2.44 -10.67 15.88
N LEU A 271 -2.80 -9.90 14.84
CA LEU A 271 -2.45 -8.48 14.77
C LEU A 271 -3.30 -7.66 15.76
N LEU A 272 -4.58 -8.00 15.91
CA LEU A 272 -5.46 -7.39 16.90
C LEU A 272 -4.94 -7.63 18.33
N GLU A 273 -4.50 -8.86 18.62
CA GLU A 273 -3.84 -9.18 19.89
C GLU A 273 -2.51 -8.45 20.06
N THR A 274 -1.76 -8.22 18.97
CA THR A 274 -0.53 -7.40 19.01
C THR A 274 -0.85 -5.96 19.43
N TYR A 275 -1.95 -5.36 18.95
CA TYR A 275 -2.38 -4.03 19.40
C TYR A 275 -2.70 -4.02 20.89
N LYS A 276 -3.37 -5.06 21.39
CA LYS A 276 -3.65 -5.19 22.83
C LYS A 276 -2.37 -5.33 23.66
N LEU A 277 -1.45 -6.19 23.25
CA LEU A 277 -0.17 -6.42 23.93
C LEU A 277 0.74 -5.20 23.95
N LEU A 278 0.58 -4.27 23.01
CA LEU A 278 1.32 -2.99 22.94
C LEU A 278 0.56 -1.82 23.56
N ASP A 279 -0.54 -2.07 24.30
CA ASP A 279 -1.40 -1.04 24.89
C ASP A 279 -2.01 -0.06 23.87
N LEU A 280 -2.16 -0.48 22.61
CA LEU A 280 -2.70 0.30 21.50
C LEU A 280 -4.20 0.07 21.23
N TRP A 281 -4.84 -0.90 21.89
CA TRP A 281 -6.24 -1.26 21.63
C TRP A 281 -7.20 -0.06 21.77
N GLY A 282 -7.06 0.73 22.84
CA GLY A 282 -7.89 1.93 23.02
C GLY A 282 -7.70 2.95 21.90
N THR A 283 -6.46 3.13 21.42
CA THR A 283 -6.14 4.01 20.29
C THR A 283 -6.69 3.47 18.98
N TYR A 284 -6.68 2.15 18.78
CA TYR A 284 -7.28 1.48 17.62
C TYR A 284 -8.80 1.70 17.55
N GLU A 285 -9.49 1.61 18.66
CA GLU A 285 -10.93 1.89 18.72
C GLU A 285 -11.25 3.37 18.51
N GLN A 286 -10.45 4.27 19.09
CA GLN A 286 -10.58 5.72 18.86
C GLN A 286 -10.34 6.08 17.39
N TRP A 287 -9.40 5.43 16.72
CA TRP A 287 -9.17 5.59 15.29
C TRP A 287 -10.44 5.26 14.50
N GLN A 288 -11.05 4.09 14.72
CA GLN A 288 -12.29 3.71 14.02
C GLN A 288 -13.43 4.71 14.27
N LYS A 289 -13.61 5.15 15.54
CA LYS A 289 -14.61 6.18 15.89
C LYS A 289 -14.37 7.51 15.17
N LYS A 290 -13.11 7.96 15.07
CA LYS A 290 -12.75 9.20 14.35
C LYS A 290 -13.09 9.07 12.86
N LEU A 291 -12.80 7.93 12.23
CA LEU A 291 -13.12 7.68 10.82
C LEU A 291 -14.63 7.72 10.57
N VAL A 292 -15.42 7.09 11.44
CA VAL A 292 -16.90 7.14 11.39
C VAL A 292 -17.42 8.57 11.53
N ALA A 293 -16.90 9.35 12.48
CA ALA A 293 -17.33 10.73 12.70
C ALA A 293 -17.04 11.63 11.48
N ILE A 294 -15.88 11.44 10.84
CA ILE A 294 -15.49 12.22 9.65
C ILE A 294 -16.42 11.91 8.47
N ILE A 295 -16.69 10.63 8.20
CA ILE A 295 -17.60 10.22 7.12
C ILE A 295 -19.04 10.67 7.42
N THR A 296 -19.47 10.59 8.68
CA THR A 296 -20.80 11.05 9.09
C THR A 296 -20.96 12.57 8.89
N THR A 297 -19.96 13.35 9.29
CA THR A 297 -19.93 14.81 9.08
C THR A 297 -20.06 15.15 7.59
N HIS A 298 -19.31 14.46 6.72
CA HIS A 298 -19.42 14.62 5.27
C HIS A 298 -20.84 14.27 4.78
N ASN A 299 -21.36 13.11 5.15
CA ASN A 299 -22.66 12.61 4.69
C ASN A 299 -23.85 13.47 5.16
N GLN A 300 -23.74 14.12 6.33
CA GLN A 300 -24.71 15.11 6.80
C GLN A 300 -24.68 16.39 5.96
N LYS A 301 -23.48 16.85 5.57
CA LYS A 301 -23.30 18.03 4.72
C LYS A 301 -23.71 17.79 3.26
N TYR A 302 -23.51 16.58 2.75
CA TYR A 302 -23.80 16.21 1.35
C TYR A 302 -24.69 14.96 1.25
N PRO A 303 -25.99 15.06 1.57
CA PRO A 303 -26.88 13.89 1.62
C PRO A 303 -27.09 13.18 0.28
N ASN A 304 -26.81 13.85 -0.85
CA ASN A 304 -26.94 13.31 -2.21
C ASN A 304 -25.64 12.72 -2.78
N SER A 305 -24.53 12.80 -2.05
CA SER A 305 -23.21 12.33 -2.52
C SER A 305 -22.48 11.63 -1.38
N LYS A 306 -23.14 10.63 -0.79
CA LYS A 306 -22.63 9.96 0.41
C LYS A 306 -21.39 9.12 0.12
N PHE A 307 -20.45 9.18 1.04
CA PHE A 307 -19.32 8.26 1.12
C PHE A 307 -19.64 7.09 2.07
N ALA A 308 -19.06 5.94 1.77
CA ALA A 308 -19.24 4.73 2.56
C ALA A 308 -17.98 4.42 3.39
N LEU A 309 -18.17 3.90 4.60
CA LEU A 309 -17.12 3.33 5.43
C LEU A 309 -17.49 1.89 5.79
N TRP A 310 -16.71 0.93 5.31
CA TRP A 310 -16.90 -0.49 5.57
C TRP A 310 -15.83 -1.01 6.52
N GLY A 311 -16.23 -1.75 7.55
CA GLY A 311 -15.35 -2.52 8.42
C GLY A 311 -15.29 -3.98 7.98
N PHE A 312 -14.09 -4.46 7.63
CA PHE A 312 -13.79 -5.89 7.42
C PHE A 312 -12.82 -6.44 8.46
N ASN A 313 -12.46 -5.63 9.45
CA ASN A 313 -11.62 -5.96 10.61
C ASN A 313 -12.41 -6.60 11.76
N ASN A 314 -13.60 -7.16 11.50
CA ASN A 314 -14.40 -7.83 12.52
C ASN A 314 -13.71 -9.11 12.97
N VAL A 315 -13.83 -9.47 14.26
CA VAL A 315 -13.36 -10.78 14.75
C VAL A 315 -14.39 -11.84 14.38
N ASN A 316 -14.07 -12.71 13.42
CA ASN A 316 -14.94 -13.76 12.89
C ASN A 316 -14.11 -14.95 12.34
N SER A 317 -14.77 -15.95 11.76
CA SER A 317 -14.10 -17.16 11.27
C SER A 317 -13.07 -16.95 10.15
N ILE A 318 -13.11 -15.83 9.43
CA ILE A 318 -12.09 -15.47 8.43
C ILE A 318 -10.87 -14.86 9.13
N THR A 319 -11.08 -13.86 10.00
CA THR A 319 -9.97 -13.16 10.67
C THR A 319 -9.33 -13.98 11.78
N THR A 320 -10.00 -15.04 12.25
CA THR A 320 -9.45 -16.07 13.15
C THR A 320 -9.04 -17.34 12.42
N GLU A 321 -8.65 -17.27 11.14
CA GLU A 321 -8.17 -18.42 10.38
C GLU A 321 -7.08 -19.17 11.17
N GLN A 322 -7.23 -20.49 11.30
CA GLN A 322 -6.28 -21.28 12.07
C GLN A 322 -4.91 -21.30 11.39
N LEU A 323 -3.86 -20.99 12.16
CA LEU A 323 -2.49 -21.16 11.68
C LEU A 323 -2.12 -22.63 11.62
N PRO A 324 -1.44 -23.08 10.54
CA PRO A 324 -0.75 -24.35 10.52
C PRO A 324 0.30 -24.43 11.64
N ASP A 325 0.66 -25.66 12.03
CA ASP A 325 1.74 -25.89 13.00
C ASP A 325 3.10 -25.44 12.45
N LYS A 326 4.06 -25.21 13.34
CA LYS A 326 5.39 -24.67 12.99
C LYS A 326 6.18 -25.51 11.99
N ASP A 327 6.01 -26.83 12.06
CA ASP A 327 6.68 -27.79 11.18
C ASP A 327 5.82 -28.16 9.96
N ASP A 328 4.61 -27.61 9.85
CA ASP A 328 3.74 -27.80 8.69
C ASP A 328 4.12 -26.82 7.56
N THR A 329 4.72 -27.40 6.52
CA THR A 329 5.14 -26.68 5.31
C THR A 329 4.21 -26.89 4.12
N ALA A 330 3.21 -27.78 4.27
CA ALA A 330 2.35 -28.20 3.18
C ALA A 330 0.99 -27.48 3.19
N THR A 331 0.43 -27.25 4.39
CA THR A 331 -0.87 -26.61 4.53
C THR A 331 -0.81 -25.13 4.13
N LYS A 332 -1.65 -24.75 3.17
CA LYS A 332 -1.81 -23.35 2.75
C LYS A 332 -2.99 -22.71 3.47
N MET A 333 -2.77 -21.53 4.04
CA MET A 333 -3.88 -20.66 4.46
C MET A 333 -4.64 -20.15 3.23
N HIS A 334 -5.92 -19.85 3.40
CA HIS A 334 -6.83 -19.38 2.38
C HIS A 334 -6.98 -17.85 2.39
N TRP A 335 -7.02 -17.20 3.55
CA TRP A 335 -7.39 -15.79 3.65
C TRP A 335 -6.22 -14.84 3.86
N PHE A 336 -5.16 -15.28 4.53
CA PHE A 336 -4.01 -14.44 4.88
C PHE A 336 -2.67 -14.99 4.39
N TRP A 337 -1.76 -14.09 4.03
CA TRP A 337 -0.33 -14.39 3.81
C TRP A 337 0.46 -14.31 5.12
N ASP A 338 0.13 -13.33 5.94
CA ASP A 338 0.73 -12.98 7.23
C ASP A 338 -0.33 -12.21 8.07
N PRO A 339 -0.06 -11.76 9.31
CA PRO A 339 -1.08 -11.11 10.14
C PRO A 339 -1.73 -9.85 9.54
N GLN A 340 -1.08 -9.22 8.56
CA GLN A 340 -1.48 -7.93 7.99
C GLN A 340 -2.02 -8.05 6.57
N HIS A 341 -1.48 -8.97 5.77
CA HIS A 341 -1.75 -9.05 4.33
C HIS A 341 -2.77 -10.15 4.00
N PHE A 342 -3.97 -9.74 3.62
CA PHE A 342 -4.99 -10.64 3.10
C PHE A 342 -4.75 -11.03 1.64
N LYS A 343 -5.28 -12.18 1.23
CA LYS A 343 -5.16 -12.71 -0.13
C LYS A 343 -6.26 -12.21 -1.05
N ASN A 344 -6.08 -12.47 -2.34
CA ASN A 344 -7.05 -12.10 -3.39
C ASN A 344 -8.42 -12.74 -3.16
N GLU A 345 -8.46 -13.94 -2.60
CA GLU A 345 -9.69 -14.65 -2.25
C GLU A 345 -10.54 -13.81 -1.29
N LEU A 346 -9.93 -13.27 -0.22
CA LEU A 346 -10.63 -12.37 0.70
C LEU A 346 -10.95 -11.02 0.05
N GLY A 347 -10.02 -10.48 -0.76
CA GLY A 347 -10.25 -9.24 -1.48
C GLY A 347 -11.40 -9.28 -2.47
N ASN A 348 -11.62 -10.42 -3.14
CA ASN A 348 -12.74 -10.61 -4.05
C ASN A 348 -14.07 -10.59 -3.29
N LEU A 349 -14.14 -11.19 -2.09
CA LEU A 349 -15.32 -11.09 -1.23
C LEU A 349 -15.60 -9.65 -0.79
N ILE A 350 -14.54 -8.91 -0.44
CA ILE A 350 -14.64 -7.48 -0.11
C ILE A 350 -15.20 -6.70 -1.30
N LEU A 351 -14.65 -6.90 -2.50
CA LEU A 351 -15.10 -6.21 -3.72
C LEU A 351 -16.55 -6.58 -4.08
N SER A 352 -16.94 -7.85 -3.98
CA SER A 352 -18.33 -8.30 -4.16
C SER A 352 -19.27 -7.58 -3.19
N MET A 353 -18.86 -7.43 -1.93
CA MET A 353 -19.67 -6.73 -0.93
C MET A 353 -19.78 -5.22 -1.24
N VAL A 354 -18.67 -4.51 -1.44
CA VAL A 354 -18.71 -3.04 -1.54
C VAL A 354 -19.16 -2.51 -2.90
N LEU A 355 -18.98 -3.29 -3.98
CA LEU A 355 -19.37 -2.87 -5.34
C LEU A 355 -20.73 -3.41 -5.75
N ARG A 356 -21.14 -4.58 -5.24
CA ARG A 356 -22.40 -5.25 -5.63
C ARG A 356 -23.39 -5.43 -4.50
N LEU A 357 -23.04 -5.04 -3.26
CA LEU A 357 -23.84 -5.28 -2.06
C LEU A 357 -24.22 -6.75 -1.89
N LYS A 358 -23.32 -7.65 -2.30
CA LYS A 358 -23.52 -9.10 -2.27
C LYS A 358 -22.50 -9.73 -1.35
N ASP A 359 -22.98 -10.24 -0.21
CA ASP A 359 -22.17 -11.05 0.69
C ASP A 359 -22.03 -12.47 0.12
N GLU A 360 -20.84 -12.81 -0.36
CA GLU A 360 -20.49 -14.13 -0.86
C GLU A 360 -19.60 -14.91 0.12
N SER A 361 -19.35 -14.36 1.31
CA SER A 361 -18.44 -14.97 2.30
C SER A 361 -19.04 -16.19 2.98
N GLY A 362 -20.37 -16.21 3.14
CA GLY A 362 -21.07 -17.21 3.97
C GLY A 362 -20.75 -17.09 5.47
N VAL A 363 -20.17 -15.97 5.91
CA VAL A 363 -19.70 -15.77 7.29
C VAL A 363 -20.52 -14.71 8.00
N SER A 364 -20.99 -15.03 9.21
CA SER A 364 -21.65 -14.06 10.07
C SER A 364 -20.70 -12.91 10.43
N HIS A 365 -21.20 -11.67 10.35
CA HIS A 365 -20.39 -10.47 10.64
C HIS A 365 -19.13 -10.36 9.76
N PHE A 366 -19.21 -10.80 8.50
CA PHE A 366 -18.14 -10.61 7.54
C PHE A 366 -17.80 -9.12 7.32
N SER A 367 -18.83 -8.28 7.20
CA SER A 367 -18.69 -6.85 6.97
C SER A 367 -19.64 -6.03 7.84
N ALA A 368 -19.32 -4.76 8.04
CA ALA A 368 -20.21 -3.79 8.65
C ALA A 368 -20.12 -2.44 7.92
N LEU A 369 -21.24 -1.92 7.42
CA LEU A 369 -21.32 -0.53 6.96
C LEU A 369 -21.38 0.36 8.21
N LEU A 370 -20.29 1.06 8.51
CA LEU A 370 -20.11 1.75 9.79
C LEU A 370 -20.81 3.10 9.81
N THR A 371 -21.53 3.33 10.90
CA THR A 371 -22.24 4.58 11.22
C THR A 371 -22.01 4.93 12.68
N GLU A 372 -22.37 6.16 13.08
CA GLU A 372 -22.37 6.54 14.50
C GLU A 372 -23.28 5.63 15.34
N ASP A 373 -24.37 5.13 14.76
CA ASP A 373 -25.34 4.27 15.46
C ASP A 373 -24.80 2.87 15.80
N ASN A 374 -23.90 2.31 14.97
CA ASN A 374 -23.46 0.92 15.11
C ASN A 374 -22.01 0.74 15.55
N ILE A 375 -21.18 1.79 15.50
CA ILE A 375 -19.74 1.66 15.80
C ILE A 375 -19.50 1.18 17.23
N GLN A 376 -20.28 1.63 18.22
CA GLN A 376 -20.09 1.20 19.60
C GLN A 376 -20.39 -0.30 19.77
N THR A 377 -21.51 -0.77 19.21
CA THR A 377 -21.88 -2.19 19.26
C THR A 377 -20.87 -3.08 18.52
N LYS A 378 -20.34 -2.64 17.38
CA LYS A 378 -19.26 -3.35 16.68
C LYS A 378 -18.05 -3.53 17.58
N LEU A 379 -17.56 -2.46 18.21
CA LEU A 379 -16.37 -2.51 19.05
C LEU A 379 -16.56 -3.40 20.29
N GLU A 380 -17.75 -3.38 20.88
CA GLU A 380 -18.11 -4.29 21.98
C GLU A 380 -18.09 -5.76 21.54
N ASN A 381 -18.64 -6.04 20.35
CA ASN A 381 -18.61 -7.39 19.77
C ASN A 381 -17.17 -7.84 19.47
N ASP A 382 -16.33 -6.97 18.90
CA ASP A 382 -14.93 -7.29 18.61
C ASP A 382 -14.15 -7.61 19.90
N ARG A 383 -14.34 -6.86 20.99
CA ARG A 383 -13.74 -7.17 22.30
C ARG A 383 -14.20 -8.52 22.84
N LEU A 384 -15.50 -8.81 22.73
CA LEU A 384 -16.08 -10.06 23.21
C LEU A 384 -15.52 -11.26 22.43
N GLU A 385 -15.52 -11.19 21.10
CA GLU A 385 -15.03 -12.26 20.25
C GLU A 385 -13.51 -12.44 20.37
N LEU A 386 -12.74 -11.35 20.49
CA LEU A 386 -11.32 -11.43 20.81
C LEU A 386 -11.09 -12.13 22.15
N SER A 387 -11.81 -11.77 23.20
CA SER A 387 -11.72 -12.43 24.52
C SER A 387 -12.08 -13.92 24.44
N LYS A 388 -13.09 -14.29 23.64
CA LYS A 388 -13.44 -15.71 23.41
C LYS A 388 -12.36 -16.45 22.64
N TRP A 389 -11.69 -15.80 21.69
CA TRP A 389 -10.57 -16.37 20.97
C TRP A 389 -9.38 -16.57 21.91
N GLU A 390 -9.06 -15.56 22.73
CA GLU A 390 -7.95 -15.60 23.69
C GLU A 390 -8.07 -16.78 24.67
N ASN A 391 -9.27 -16.98 25.24
CA ASN A 391 -9.55 -18.07 26.17
C ASN A 391 -9.33 -19.47 25.55
N ARG A 392 -9.47 -19.59 24.22
CA ARG A 392 -9.27 -20.85 23.48
C ARG A 392 -7.83 -21.02 22.96
N HIS A 393 -7.05 -19.94 22.88
CA HIS A 393 -5.75 -19.90 22.21
C HIS A 393 -4.63 -19.36 23.12
N SER A 394 -4.66 -19.70 24.41
CA SER A 394 -3.67 -19.22 25.39
C SER A 394 -2.20 -19.49 24.99
N LYS A 395 -1.94 -20.60 24.30
CA LYS A 395 -0.61 -20.92 23.76
C LYS A 395 -0.16 -19.94 22.67
N ASP A 396 -1.07 -19.54 21.78
CA ASP A 396 -0.77 -18.59 20.71
C ASP A 396 -0.46 -17.20 21.26
N ILE A 397 -1.14 -16.77 22.31
CA ILE A 397 -0.87 -15.49 22.99
C ILE A 397 0.52 -15.51 23.63
N ILE A 398 0.88 -16.60 24.33
CA ILE A 398 2.19 -16.74 24.95
C ILE A 398 3.29 -16.68 23.90
N GLU A 399 3.13 -17.39 22.79
CA GLU A 399 4.08 -17.37 21.68
C GLU A 399 4.20 -15.98 21.06
N LEU A 400 3.07 -15.32 20.76
CA LEU A 400 3.06 -13.96 20.21
C LEU A 400 3.76 -12.98 21.13
N LYS A 401 3.47 -13.03 22.44
CA LYS A 401 4.11 -12.19 23.46
C LYS A 401 5.62 -12.44 23.54
N GLN A 402 6.04 -13.71 23.49
CA GLN A 402 7.46 -14.08 23.47
C GLN A 402 8.15 -13.57 22.21
N ASN A 403 7.51 -13.65 21.06
CA ASN A 403 8.08 -13.18 19.81
C ASN A 403 8.16 -11.64 19.74
N LEU A 404 7.19 -10.95 20.33
CA LEU A 404 7.09 -9.48 20.32
C LEU A 404 8.05 -8.79 21.31
N PHE A 405 8.30 -9.42 22.46
CA PHE A 405 9.10 -8.84 23.55
C PHE A 405 10.37 -9.64 23.88
N GLY A 406 10.53 -10.84 23.33
CA GLY A 406 11.73 -11.65 23.50
C GLY A 406 12.92 -10.94 22.87
N ALA A 407 14.08 -11.05 23.52
CA ALA A 407 15.33 -10.57 22.95
C ALA A 407 15.65 -11.39 21.69
N THR A 408 15.23 -10.92 20.52
CA THR A 408 15.83 -11.34 19.27
C THR A 408 17.28 -10.90 19.32
N THR A 409 18.18 -11.82 19.60
CA THR A 409 19.58 -11.70 19.22
C THR A 409 19.60 -11.38 17.73
N SER A 410 19.81 -10.11 17.39
CA SER A 410 19.92 -9.71 15.99
C SER A 410 21.10 -10.48 15.41
N LYS A 411 20.83 -11.52 14.62
CA LYS A 411 21.74 -11.85 13.54
C LYS A 411 21.65 -10.68 12.58
N SER A 412 22.59 -9.76 12.72
CA SER A 412 22.93 -8.79 11.71
C SER A 412 23.32 -9.56 10.45
N ASP A 413 22.38 -9.73 9.52
CA ASP A 413 22.73 -10.12 8.17
C ASP A 413 23.19 -8.85 7.44
N LYS A 414 24.43 -8.93 6.95
CA LYS A 414 25.15 -7.94 6.16
C LYS A 414 24.57 -7.77 4.77
#